data_AF-A0A511NC24-F1
#
_entry.id   AF-A0A511NC24-F1
#
_cell.length_a   1.000
_cell.length_b   1.000
_cell.length_c   1.000
_cell.angle_alpha   90.00
_cell.angle_beta   90.00
_cell.angle_gamma   90.00
#
_symmetry.space_group_name_H-M   'P 1'
#
loop_
_entity.id
_entity.type
_entity.pdbx_description
1 polymer ?
#
loop_
_entity_poly.entity_id
_entity_poly.type
_entity_poly.pdbx_seq_one_letter_code
_entity_poly.pdbx_strand_id
1 'polypeptide(L)'
;MKVGWWLLSLLYMGVIYWFSAQSGGAVGIPAPWDKVAHTLEYLGLGFLLGKATRSWKAAWVLTAWYGALDEVHQAFVPMRMAGIDDWWFDLLGGLLGSRLGAGRKPRQEEATPEAQYQFNQNFE
;
A
#
# COMPACT_ATOMS: atom_id res chain seq x y z
N MET A 1 -12.31 -12.90 -2.85
CA MET A 1 -11.02 -12.16 -2.88
C MET A 1 -10.12 -12.85 -3.90
N LYS A 2 -9.40 -12.12 -4.77
CA LYS A 2 -8.53 -12.80 -5.74
C LYS A 2 -7.19 -13.10 -5.05
N VAL A 3 -6.97 -14.37 -4.69
CA VAL A 3 -5.74 -14.87 -4.04
C VAL A 3 -4.47 -14.38 -4.76
N GLY A 4 -4.53 -14.21 -6.08
CA GLY A 4 -3.42 -13.66 -6.87
C GLY A 4 -2.89 -12.30 -6.38
N TRP A 5 -3.73 -11.39 -5.87
CA TRP A 5 -3.25 -10.11 -5.36
C TRP A 5 -2.47 -10.24 -4.04
N TRP A 6 -2.84 -11.21 -3.21
CA TRP A 6 -2.08 -11.53 -2.00
C TRP A 6 -0.72 -12.12 -2.35
N LEU A 7 -0.66 -13.06 -3.31
CA LEU A 7 0.59 -13.62 -3.79
C LEU A 7 1.51 -12.54 -4.39
N LEU A 8 0.96 -11.64 -5.22
CA LEU A 8 1.73 -10.51 -5.76
C LEU A 8 2.23 -9.57 -4.67
N SER A 9 1.41 -9.31 -3.63
CA SER A 9 1.84 -8.47 -2.50
C SER A 9 2.99 -9.12 -1.73
N LEU A 10 2.90 -10.42 -1.45
CA LEU A 10 3.96 -11.17 -0.76
C LEU A 10 5.25 -11.24 -1.58
N LEU A 11 5.14 -11.45 -2.90
CA LEU A 11 6.29 -11.41 -3.79
C LEU A 11 6.95 -10.03 -3.78
N TYR A 12 6.14 -8.96 -3.83
CA TYR A 12 6.64 -7.59 -3.79
C TYR A 12 7.32 -7.28 -2.46
N MET A 13 6.75 -7.70 -1.33
CA MET A 13 7.41 -7.63 -0.01
C MET A 13 8.78 -8.34 -0.04
N GLY A 14 8.86 -9.53 -0.64
CA GLY A 14 10.13 -10.24 -0.81
C GLY A 14 11.17 -9.44 -1.62
N VAL A 15 10.75 -8.70 -2.65
CA VAL A 15 11.63 -7.81 -3.43
C VAL A 15 12.12 -6.64 -2.57
N ILE A 16 11.22 -5.97 -1.83
CA ILE A 16 11.60 -4.88 -0.89
C ILE A 16 12.64 -5.39 0.09
N TYR A 17 12.34 -6.51 0.77
CA TYR A 17 13.23 -7.11 1.76
C TYR A 17 14.62 -7.41 1.17
N TRP A 18 14.67 -7.93 -0.06
CA TRP A 18 15.94 -8.22 -0.72
C TRP A 18 16.77 -6.95 -0.96
N PHE A 19 16.16 -5.84 -1.38
CA PHE A 19 16.86 -4.55 -1.51
C PHE A 19 17.30 -3.98 -0.15
N SER A 20 16.45 -4.11 0.86
CA SER A 20 16.73 -3.64 2.22
C SER A 20 17.83 -4.45 2.91
N ALA A 21 18.00 -5.73 2.55
CA ALA A 21 19.05 -6.60 3.08
C ALA A 21 20.46 -6.28 2.53
N GLN A 22 20.57 -5.44 1.50
CA GLN A 22 21.86 -5.05 0.93
C GLN A 22 22.53 -3.98 1.81
N SER A 23 23.84 -4.10 2.00
CA SER A 23 24.62 -3.10 2.73
C SER A 23 24.55 -1.72 2.06
N GLY A 24 24.56 -0.66 2.85
CA GLY A 24 24.44 0.70 2.30
C GLY A 24 25.61 1.09 1.38
N GLY A 25 26.76 0.42 1.49
CA GLY A 25 27.87 0.59 0.55
C GLY A 25 27.62 0.04 -0.86
N ALA A 26 26.65 -0.86 -1.04
CA ALA A 26 26.30 -1.44 -2.33
C ALA A 26 25.13 -0.73 -3.03
N VAL A 27 24.19 -0.15 -2.26
CA VAL A 27 22.91 0.37 -2.77
C VAL A 27 22.67 1.84 -2.39
N GLY A 28 23.62 2.53 -1.74
CA GLY A 28 23.44 3.88 -1.20
C GLY A 28 22.84 4.87 -2.20
N ILE A 29 21.52 5.10 -2.10
CA ILE A 29 20.81 6.13 -2.86
C ILE A 29 21.01 7.45 -2.10
N PRO A 30 21.60 8.48 -2.74
CA PRO A 30 21.85 9.74 -2.05
C PRO A 30 20.55 10.51 -1.83
N ALA A 31 20.49 11.26 -0.72
CA ALA A 31 19.40 12.21 -0.49
C ALA A 31 19.30 13.26 -1.61
N PRO A 32 18.09 13.68 -2.03
CA PRO A 32 16.77 13.27 -1.52
C PRO A 32 16.14 12.08 -2.28
N TRP A 33 16.91 11.40 -3.13
CA TRP A 33 16.38 10.34 -4.01
C TRP A 33 16.01 9.07 -3.24
N ASP A 34 16.60 8.85 -2.07
CA ASP A 34 16.20 7.83 -1.10
C ASP A 34 14.72 7.98 -0.72
N LYS A 35 14.28 9.21 -0.41
CA LYS A 35 12.89 9.49 0.00
C LYS A 35 11.89 9.25 -1.13
N VAL A 36 12.32 9.54 -2.36
CA VAL A 36 11.53 9.25 -3.57
C VAL A 36 11.42 7.73 -3.78
N ALA A 37 12.52 6.99 -3.58
CA ALA A 37 12.52 5.53 -3.69
C ALA A 37 11.56 4.90 -2.67
N HIS A 38 11.66 5.27 -1.39
CA HIS A 38 10.75 4.84 -0.33
C HIS A 38 9.27 5.14 -0.68
N THR A 39 8.99 6.37 -1.11
CA THR A 39 7.62 6.75 -1.51
C THR A 39 7.09 5.86 -2.64
N LEU A 40 7.90 5.59 -3.68
CA LEU A 40 7.46 4.80 -4.85
C LEU A 40 7.32 3.31 -4.52
N GLU A 41 8.25 2.77 -3.73
CA GLU A 41 8.24 1.38 -3.29
C GLU A 41 6.99 1.07 -2.47
N TYR A 42 6.71 1.89 -1.45
CA TYR A 42 5.54 1.69 -0.61
C TYR A 42 4.24 2.12 -1.28
N LEU A 43 4.27 2.98 -2.30
CA LEU A 43 3.13 3.18 -3.21
C LEU A 43 2.78 1.90 -3.95
N GLY A 44 3.78 1.19 -4.50
CA GLY A 44 3.61 -0.11 -5.14
C GLY A 44 2.98 -1.13 -4.18
N LEU A 45 3.57 -1.28 -2.99
CA LEU A 45 3.08 -2.20 -1.96
C LEU A 45 1.64 -1.86 -1.53
N GLY A 46 1.38 -0.59 -1.21
CA GLY A 46 0.06 -0.10 -0.83
C GLY A 46 -0.99 -0.37 -1.92
N PHE A 47 -0.64 -0.18 -3.19
CA PHE A 47 -1.54 -0.48 -4.31
C PHE A 47 -1.92 -1.96 -4.37
N LEU A 48 -0.93 -2.85 -4.28
CA LEU A 48 -1.15 -4.30 -4.32
C LEU A 48 -2.00 -4.76 -3.12
N LEU A 49 -1.68 -4.30 -1.92
CA LEU A 49 -2.46 -4.58 -0.72
C LEU A 49 -3.86 -3.96 -0.79
N GLY A 50 -4.01 -2.80 -1.42
CA GLY A 50 -5.31 -2.18 -1.71
C GLY A 50 -6.18 -3.09 -2.57
N LYS A 51 -5.62 -3.65 -3.64
CA LYS A 51 -6.31 -4.63 -4.50
C LYS A 51 -6.65 -5.93 -3.73
N ALA A 52 -5.75 -6.39 -2.87
CA ALA A 52 -5.90 -7.63 -2.12
C ALA A 52 -6.97 -7.54 -1.01
N THR A 53 -6.94 -6.44 -0.24
CA THR A 53 -7.84 -6.19 0.90
C THR A 53 -9.17 -5.56 0.51
N ARG A 54 -9.22 -4.83 -0.62
CA ARG A 54 -10.36 -3.97 -1.01
C ARG A 54 -10.72 -2.91 0.04
N SER A 55 -9.77 -2.57 0.92
CA SER A 55 -9.94 -1.58 1.96
C SER A 55 -8.66 -0.77 2.06
N TRP A 56 -8.71 0.50 1.65
CA TRP A 56 -7.54 1.37 1.69
C TRP A 56 -6.99 1.53 3.13
N LYS A 57 -7.87 1.48 4.15
CA LYS A 57 -7.45 1.56 5.55
C LYS A 57 -6.65 0.32 5.97
N ALA A 58 -7.16 -0.88 5.66
CA ALA A 58 -6.47 -2.12 6.01
C ALA A 58 -5.15 -2.24 5.24
N ALA A 59 -5.15 -1.94 3.94
CA ALA A 59 -3.94 -1.92 3.12
C ALA A 59 -2.90 -0.93 3.66
N TRP A 60 -3.33 0.28 4.03
CA TRP A 60 -2.41 1.30 4.54
C TRP A 60 -1.81 0.90 5.88
N VAL A 61 -2.59 0.34 6.80
CA VAL A 61 -2.09 -0.16 8.09
C VAL A 61 -1.08 -1.29 7.88
N LEU A 62 -1.36 -2.24 6.98
CA LEU A 62 -0.41 -3.32 6.66
C LEU A 62 0.88 -2.78 6.05
N THR A 63 0.77 -1.80 5.13
CA THR A 63 1.91 -1.14 4.49
C THR A 63 2.76 -0.39 5.52
N ALA A 64 2.11 0.34 6.44
CA ALA A 64 2.76 1.08 7.53
C ALA A 64 3.56 0.17 8.47
N TRP A 65 2.96 -0.96 8.87
CA TRP A 65 3.63 -1.94 9.71
C TRP A 65 4.80 -2.62 8.99
N TYR A 66 4.62 -2.92 7.70
CA TYR A 66 5.71 -3.48 6.91
C TYR A 66 6.89 -2.51 6.80
N GLY A 67 6.64 -1.22 6.54
CA GLY A 67 7.69 -0.20 6.51
C GLY A 67 8.43 -0.05 7.83
N ALA A 68 7.69 -0.03 8.94
CA ALA A 68 8.32 0.01 10.27
C ALA A 68 9.21 -1.22 10.52
N LEU A 69 8.76 -2.41 10.09
CA LEU A 69 9.56 -3.64 10.21
C LEU A 69 10.78 -3.61 9.29
N ASP A 70 10.68 -3.00 8.11
CA ASP A 70 11.81 -2.85 7.21
C ASP A 70 12.88 -1.92 7.79
N GLU A 71 12.50 -0.77 8.35
CA GLU A 71 13.45 0.12 9.06
C GLU A 71 14.13 -0.58 10.24
N VAL A 72 13.37 -1.35 11.02
CA VAL A 72 13.94 -2.16 12.11
C VAL A 72 14.91 -3.19 11.55
N HIS A 73 14.59 -3.86 10.44
CA HIS A 73 15.48 -4.80 9.77
C HIS A 73 16.75 -4.11 9.25
N GLN A 74 16.63 -2.96 8.59
CA GLN A 74 17.74 -2.17 8.06
C GLN A 74 18.70 -1.70 9.17
N ALA A 75 18.20 -1.47 10.39
CA ALA A 75 19.04 -1.15 11.54
C ALA A 75 20.05 -2.27 11.92
N PHE A 76 19.80 -3.50 11.49
CA PHE A 76 20.73 -4.63 11.64
C PHE A 76 21.59 -4.90 10.41
N VAL A 77 21.39 -4.16 9.31
CA VAL A 77 22.15 -4.31 8.07
C VAL A 77 23.39 -3.42 8.11
N PRO A 78 24.61 -3.96 7.91
CA PRO A 78 25.83 -3.18 7.97
C PRO A 78 25.81 -2.00 6.99
N MET A 79 26.22 -0.82 7.47
CA MET A 79 26.31 0.41 6.69
C MET A 79 24.98 0.92 6.11
N ARG A 80 23.83 0.34 6.50
CA ARG A 80 22.51 0.91 6.21
C ARG A 80 22.16 1.97 7.24
N MET A 81 21.41 2.96 6.80
CA MET A 81 20.82 3.98 7.65
C MET A 81 19.33 3.66 7.76
N ALA A 82 18.90 3.22 8.94
CA ALA A 82 17.49 3.16 9.27
C ALA A 82 17.02 4.54 9.75
N GLY A 83 15.91 5.02 9.21
CA GLY A 83 15.41 6.37 9.37
C GLY A 83 13.92 6.39 9.69
N ILE A 84 13.55 7.07 10.77
CA ILE A 84 12.13 7.38 11.01
C ILE A 84 11.57 8.29 9.91
N ASP A 85 12.43 9.10 9.29
CA ASP A 85 12.13 9.90 8.12
C ASP A 85 11.80 9.04 6.90
N ASP A 86 12.53 7.96 6.63
CA ASP A 86 12.19 7.00 5.56
C ASP A 86 10.82 6.37 5.77
N TRP A 87 10.53 5.95 7.00
CA TRP A 87 9.20 5.45 7.35
C TRP A 87 8.07 6.47 7.09
N TRP A 88 8.32 7.78 7.28
CA TRP A 88 7.32 8.80 6.92
C TRP A 88 7.01 8.81 5.42
N PHE A 89 8.02 8.58 4.57
CA PHE A 89 7.82 8.47 3.12
C PHE A 89 7.16 7.15 2.73
N ASP A 90 7.41 6.06 3.46
CA ASP A 90 6.67 4.80 3.32
C ASP A 90 5.18 4.99 3.60
N LEU A 91 4.85 5.71 4.68
CA LEU A 91 3.47 6.03 5.06
C LEU A 91 2.78 6.85 3.97
N LEU A 92 3.48 7.83 3.38
CA LEU A 92 2.97 8.66 2.30
C LEU A 92 2.70 7.83 1.04
N GLY A 93 3.70 7.06 0.60
CA GLY A 93 3.60 6.16 -0.55
C GLY A 93 2.47 5.16 -0.36
N GLY A 94 2.48 4.46 0.77
CA GLY A 94 1.49 3.46 1.15
C GLY A 94 0.06 4.01 1.20
N LEU A 95 -0.12 5.26 1.64
CA LEU A 95 -1.44 5.90 1.67
C LEU A 95 -1.99 6.13 0.25
N LEU A 96 -1.15 6.67 -0.64
CA LEU A 96 -1.50 6.92 -2.03
C LEU A 96 -1.79 5.60 -2.75
N GLY A 97 -0.87 4.64 -2.64
CA GLY A 97 -1.01 3.30 -3.21
C GLY A 97 -2.30 2.62 -2.75
N SER A 98 -2.54 2.56 -1.43
CA SER A 98 -3.71 1.90 -0.85
C SER A 98 -5.03 2.46 -1.33
N ARG A 99 -5.13 3.80 -1.49
CA ARG A 99 -6.33 4.45 -2.05
C ARG A 99 -6.53 4.13 -3.52
N LEU A 100 -5.46 4.12 -4.31
CA LEU A 100 -5.51 3.75 -5.72
C LEU A 100 -5.89 2.27 -5.91
N GLY A 101 -5.36 1.39 -5.06
CA GLY A 101 -5.54 -0.05 -5.16
C GLY A 101 -6.92 -0.54 -4.73
N ALA A 102 -7.48 0.01 -3.64
CA ALA A 102 -8.75 -0.45 -3.08
C ALA A 102 -9.97 -0.20 -3.99
N GLY A 103 -9.84 0.74 -4.94
CA GLY A 103 -10.94 1.18 -5.80
C GLY A 103 -11.98 2.01 -5.04
N ARG A 104 -12.69 2.88 -5.76
CA ARG A 104 -13.87 3.56 -5.19
C ARG A 104 -14.99 2.52 -5.10
N LYS A 105 -15.66 2.39 -3.94
CA LYS A 105 -16.99 1.77 -3.95
C LYS A 105 -17.80 2.54 -5.01
N PRO A 106 -18.49 1.85 -5.95
CA PRO A 106 -19.49 2.53 -6.75
C PRO A 106 -20.39 3.25 -5.74
N ARG A 107 -20.59 4.56 -5.92
CA ARG A 107 -21.65 5.25 -5.21
C ARG A 107 -22.90 4.43 -5.54
N GLN A 108 -23.50 3.80 -4.54
CA GLN A 108 -24.84 3.28 -4.75
C GLN A 108 -25.65 4.53 -5.07
N GLU A 109 -26.07 4.67 -6.33
CA GLU A 109 -27.16 5.58 -6.64
C GLU A 109 -28.31 5.06 -5.78
N GLU A 110 -28.58 5.75 -4.67
CA GLU A 110 -29.81 5.57 -3.95
C GLU A 110 -30.92 5.77 -4.98
N ALA A 111 -31.70 4.72 -5.24
CA ALA A 111 -32.84 4.82 -6.13
C ALA A 111 -33.68 6.00 -5.65
N THR A 112 -34.03 6.92 -6.55
CA THR A 112 -34.85 8.05 -6.15
C THR A 112 -36.17 7.53 -5.59
N PRO A 113 -36.80 8.25 -4.63
CA PRO A 113 -38.09 7.83 -4.09
C PRO A 113 -39.13 7.52 -5.17
N GLU A 114 -39.09 8.20 -6.33
CA GLU A 114 -39.97 7.90 -7.45
C GLU A 114 -39.70 6.54 -8.09
N ALA A 115 -38.43 6.15 -8.27
CA ALA A 115 -38.05 4.86 -8.84
C ALA A 115 -38.47 3.70 -7.93
N GLN A 116 -38.37 3.89 -6.60
CA GLN A 116 -38.77 2.89 -5.62
C GLN A 116 -40.31 2.76 -5.51
N TYR A 117 -41.04 3.88 -5.65
CA TYR A 117 -42.50 3.87 -5.71
C TYR A 117 -43.03 3.16 -6.97
N GLN A 118 -42.48 3.51 -8.15
CA GLN A 118 -42.85 2.89 -9.43
C GLN A 118 -42.59 1.38 -9.44
N PHE A 119 -41.48 0.94 -8.84
CA PHE A 119 -41.18 -0.48 -8.71
C PHE A 119 -42.28 -1.20 -7.91
N ASN A 120 -42.67 -0.68 -6.74
CA ASN A 120 -43.67 -1.32 -5.88
C ASN A 120 -45.06 -1.43 -6.54
N GLN A 121 -45.46 -0.44 -7.36
CA GLN A 121 -46.75 -0.45 -8.06
C GLN A 121 -46.85 -1.48 -9.19
N ASN A 122 -45.72 -1.97 -9.73
CA ASN A 122 -45.71 -2.93 -10.84
C ASN A 122 -45.82 -4.40 -10.39
N PHE A 123 -45.79 -4.67 -9.09
CA PHE A 123 -45.87 -6.03 -8.51
C PHE A 123 -47.07 -6.23 -7.58
N GLU A 124 -48.01 -5.28 -7.56
CA GLU A 124 -49.37 -5.42 -6.99
C GLU A 124 -50.37 -5.77 -8.11
#